data_AF-A0A7S2NES6-F1
#
_entry.id   AF-A0A7S2NES6-F1
#
_cell.length_a   1.000
_cell.length_b   1.000
_cell.length_c   1.000
_cell.angle_alpha   90.00
_cell.angle_beta   90.00
_cell.angle_gamma   90.00
#
_symmetry.space_group_name_H-M   'P 1'
#
loop_
_entity.id
_entity.type
_entity.pdbx_description
1 polymer ?
#
loop_
_entity_poly.entity_id
_entity_poly.type
_entity_poly.pdbx_seq_one_letter_code
_entity_poly.pdbx_strand_id
1 'polypeptide(L)'
;AERERWICFCSGVEHTLEVTAQLQAAGLECKAVLGDTPKAERDAAIEGFSQGKLRVLVNNNILTTGFNMPQIDLVALLRPTLSAGLYLQMVGRGARIAEGKTNCLVLDYGGNIRRHGLLDSLQVKSPAETHMVGGHAPVKECEQCGALNASRRIECMACGSRFLLLADRLDSSTAALLSGQAQQFRVKDVQYMRWAKADRLPTMRVSYICVGAWGDEQVYYEWICIEHRGSDPKQKFALSKARQWWKARGGNELPATVDAALGAVQSLQQPSIVKVVSGQFAQITPLNFADPPIEGHTRPGRVAGAKNSRLRRSQRPCQSDKQQ
;
A
#
# COMPACT_ATOMS: atom_id res chain seq x y z
N ALA A 1 6.38 -1.62 26.21
CA ALA A 1 6.69 -3.00 26.61
C ALA A 1 8.15 -3.27 26.29
N GLU A 2 8.93 -3.70 27.28
CA GLU A 2 10.27 -4.21 27.03
C GLU A 2 10.17 -5.52 26.23
N ARG A 3 11.06 -5.68 25.24
CA ARG A 3 11.03 -6.81 24.29
C ARG A 3 12.13 -7.80 24.63
N GLU A 4 11.88 -9.09 24.61
CA GLU A 4 12.81 -10.09 25.14
C GLU A 4 13.52 -10.92 24.07
N ARG A 5 12.94 -11.06 22.88
CA ARG A 5 13.45 -11.95 21.82
C ARG A 5 13.40 -11.29 20.45
N TRP A 6 14.55 -10.78 20.04
CA TRP A 6 14.69 -9.98 18.84
C TRP A 6 15.36 -10.79 17.74
N ILE A 7 14.85 -10.65 16.52
CA ILE A 7 15.53 -11.14 15.33
C ILE A 7 15.77 -10.01 14.35
N CYS A 8 17.02 -9.84 13.91
CA CYS A 8 17.44 -8.79 12.98
C CYS A 8 17.85 -9.40 11.64
N PHE A 9 17.26 -8.90 10.55
CA PHE A 9 17.56 -9.32 9.18
C PHE A 9 18.38 -8.23 8.46
N CYS A 10 19.67 -8.49 8.29
CA CYS A 10 20.62 -7.56 7.67
C CYS A 10 20.80 -7.84 6.17
N SER A 11 21.37 -6.85 5.45
CA SER A 11 21.52 -6.87 3.99
C SER A 11 22.75 -7.66 3.50
N GLY A 12 23.73 -7.91 4.37
CA GLY A 12 25.01 -8.50 4.02
C GLY A 12 25.80 -8.98 5.26
N VAL A 13 26.92 -9.67 5.03
CA VAL A 13 27.78 -10.19 6.11
C VAL A 13 28.36 -9.06 6.95
N GLU A 14 29.02 -8.09 6.31
CA GLU A 14 29.63 -6.93 6.97
C GLU A 14 28.60 -6.14 7.79
N HIS A 15 27.44 -5.83 7.18
CA HIS A 15 26.35 -5.15 7.87
C HIS A 15 25.83 -5.95 9.09
N THR A 16 25.79 -7.28 9.00
CA THR A 16 25.40 -8.14 10.14
C THR A 16 26.40 -7.99 11.29
N LEU A 17 27.70 -7.98 10.99
CA LEU A 17 28.76 -7.82 11.98
C LEU A 17 28.71 -6.44 12.64
N GLU A 18 28.55 -5.39 11.84
CA GLU A 18 28.48 -4.01 12.34
C GLU A 18 27.26 -3.78 13.24
N VAL A 19 26.08 -4.22 12.82
CA VAL A 19 24.86 -4.17 13.64
C VAL A 19 25.05 -4.94 14.95
N THR A 20 25.68 -6.11 14.89
CA THR A 20 25.95 -6.92 16.09
C THR A 20 26.87 -6.15 17.05
N ALA A 21 27.96 -5.58 16.55
CA ALA A 21 28.89 -4.79 17.35
C ALA A 21 28.22 -3.59 18.01
N GLN A 22 27.35 -2.86 17.29
CA GLN A 22 26.61 -1.73 17.85
C GLN A 22 25.62 -2.16 18.93
N LEU A 23 24.92 -3.29 18.74
CA LEU A 23 24.00 -3.83 19.75
C LEU A 23 24.75 -4.28 21.01
N GLN A 24 25.91 -4.91 20.87
CA GLN A 24 26.76 -5.30 22.01
C GLN A 24 27.30 -4.07 22.74
N ALA A 25 27.74 -3.05 22.02
CA ALA A 25 28.16 -1.77 22.60
C ALA A 25 27.03 -1.07 23.38
N ALA A 26 25.78 -1.29 22.96
CA ALA A 26 24.59 -0.83 23.69
C ALA A 26 24.20 -1.73 24.89
N GLY A 27 25.01 -2.74 25.23
CA GLY A 27 24.79 -3.63 26.37
C GLY A 27 23.76 -4.75 26.12
N LEU A 28 23.47 -5.07 24.86
CA LEU A 28 22.55 -6.16 24.52
C LEU A 28 23.31 -7.47 24.27
N GLU A 29 22.86 -8.52 24.94
CA GLU A 29 23.31 -9.89 24.67
C GLU A 29 22.87 -10.32 23.27
N CYS A 30 23.81 -10.34 22.32
CA CYS A 30 23.50 -10.67 20.93
C CYS A 30 24.61 -11.41 20.21
N LYS A 31 24.23 -12.14 19.15
CA LYS A 31 25.14 -12.94 18.34
C LYS A 31 24.76 -12.87 16.86
N ALA A 32 25.78 -12.72 16.01
CA ALA A 32 25.64 -12.85 14.56
C ALA A 32 25.60 -14.34 14.15
N VAL A 33 24.69 -14.68 13.24
CA VAL A 33 24.64 -15.99 12.57
C VAL A 33 24.75 -15.77 11.06
N LEU A 34 25.89 -16.19 10.53
CA LEU A 34 26.31 -16.05 9.13
C LEU A 34 26.32 -17.43 8.44
N GLY A 35 26.48 -17.43 7.11
CA GLY A 35 26.36 -18.64 6.30
C GLY A 35 27.55 -19.58 6.49
N ASP A 36 28.69 -19.00 6.83
CA ASP A 36 29.95 -19.65 7.17
C ASP A 36 30.11 -19.91 8.68
N THR A 37 29.14 -19.50 9.52
CA THR A 37 29.17 -19.80 10.95
C THR A 37 29.20 -21.32 11.17
N PRO A 38 30.22 -21.85 11.88
CA PRO A 38 30.34 -23.27 12.17
C PRO A 38 29.06 -23.81 12.82
N LYS A 39 28.68 -25.05 12.47
CA LYS A 39 27.44 -25.67 12.95
C LYS A 39 27.33 -25.63 14.48
N ALA A 40 28.39 -26.00 15.20
CA ALA A 40 28.41 -26.00 16.66
C ALA A 40 28.16 -24.60 17.25
N GLU A 41 28.75 -23.57 16.67
CA GLU A 41 28.56 -22.18 17.12
C GLU A 41 27.14 -21.68 16.83
N ARG A 42 26.60 -22.02 15.65
CA ARG A 42 25.21 -21.70 15.30
C ARG A 42 24.22 -22.38 16.24
N ASP A 43 24.42 -23.66 16.53
CA ASP A 43 23.53 -24.43 17.39
C ASP A 43 23.57 -23.88 18.82
N ALA A 44 24.76 -23.53 19.33
CA ALA A 44 24.92 -22.85 20.62
C ALA A 44 24.26 -21.46 20.67
N ALA A 45 24.34 -20.67 19.60
CA ALA A 45 23.66 -19.38 19.51
C ALA A 45 22.13 -19.52 19.52
N ILE A 46 21.60 -20.51 18.79
CA ILE A 46 20.15 -20.81 18.78
C ILE A 46 19.69 -21.27 20.16
N GLU A 47 20.45 -22.14 20.82
CA GLU A 47 20.14 -22.61 22.17
C GLU A 47 20.20 -21.47 23.19
N GLY A 48 21.25 -20.64 23.16
CA GLY A 48 21.39 -19.48 24.02
C GLY A 48 20.25 -18.47 23.84
N PHE A 49 19.80 -18.26 22.60
CA PHE A 49 18.62 -17.44 22.32
C PHE A 49 17.32 -18.06 22.85
N SER A 50 17.16 -19.38 22.72
CA SER A 50 15.99 -20.10 23.24
C SER A 50 15.88 -20.01 24.76
N GLN A 51 17.02 -20.13 25.46
CA GLN A 51 17.11 -20.02 26.91
C GLN A 51 17.09 -18.57 27.41
N GLY A 52 17.12 -17.58 26.51
CA GLY A 52 17.15 -16.16 26.87
C GLY A 52 18.46 -15.60 27.36
N LYS A 53 19.54 -16.36 27.23
CA LYS A 53 20.90 -15.87 27.42
C LYS A 53 21.27 -14.85 26.35
N LEU A 54 20.77 -15.04 25.13
CA LEU A 54 20.86 -14.05 24.06
C LEU A 54 19.49 -13.40 23.87
N ARG A 55 19.47 -12.06 23.90
CA ARG A 55 18.28 -11.25 23.64
C ARG A 55 18.06 -11.05 22.14
N VAL A 56 19.14 -10.98 21.36
CA VAL A 56 19.07 -10.65 19.92
C VAL A 56 19.88 -11.62 19.07
N LEU A 57 19.25 -12.14 18.00
CA LEU A 57 19.95 -12.84 16.92
C LEU A 57 19.99 -11.96 15.67
N VAL A 58 21.19 -11.71 15.17
CA VAL A 58 21.43 -10.91 13.96
C VAL A 58 21.83 -11.86 12.82
N ASN A 59 21.15 -11.80 11.68
CA ASN A 59 21.40 -12.74 10.58
C ASN A 59 21.26 -12.11 9.19
N ASN A 60 21.82 -12.78 8.19
CA ASN A 60 21.61 -12.48 6.77
C ASN A 60 21.06 -13.70 6.01
N ASN A 61 19.76 -13.96 6.14
CA ASN A 61 19.01 -14.93 5.32
C ASN A 61 19.35 -16.41 5.56
N ILE A 62 20.00 -16.76 6.68
CA ILE A 62 20.42 -18.14 7.00
C ILE A 62 19.47 -18.81 7.99
N LEU A 63 18.75 -18.03 8.81
CA LEU A 63 17.75 -18.56 9.76
C LEU A 63 16.43 -18.92 9.07
N THR A 64 16.49 -19.49 7.87
CA THR A 64 15.32 -19.80 7.05
C THR A 64 14.87 -21.26 7.19
N THR A 65 15.79 -22.21 7.43
CA THR A 65 15.53 -23.64 7.63
C THR A 65 15.88 -24.10 9.05
N GLY A 66 14.98 -24.86 9.69
CA GLY A 66 15.22 -25.47 11.02
C GLY A 66 15.07 -24.54 12.25
N PHE A 67 15.07 -23.22 12.07
CA PHE A 67 14.88 -22.26 13.17
C PHE A 67 13.38 -22.01 13.45
N ASN A 68 12.88 -22.49 14.59
CA ASN A 68 11.51 -22.27 15.06
C ASN A 68 11.50 -21.73 16.49
N MET A 69 11.27 -20.42 16.62
CA MET A 69 11.20 -19.73 17.91
C MET A 69 9.89 -18.92 18.01
N PRO A 70 8.81 -19.50 18.58
CA PRO A 70 7.53 -18.80 18.73
C PRO A 70 7.58 -17.55 19.61
N GLN A 71 8.53 -17.53 20.57
CA GLN A 71 8.72 -16.47 21.55
C GLN A 71 9.26 -15.15 20.98
N ILE A 72 9.65 -15.11 19.69
CA ILE A 72 10.11 -13.87 19.04
C ILE A 72 9.03 -12.80 19.15
N ASP A 73 9.36 -11.68 19.77
CA ASP A 73 8.45 -10.55 20.04
C ASP A 73 8.91 -9.24 19.39
N LEU A 74 10.09 -9.25 18.74
CA LEU A 74 10.58 -8.16 17.90
C LEU A 74 11.25 -8.70 16.63
N VAL A 75 10.86 -8.15 15.47
CA VAL A 75 11.51 -8.38 14.18
C VAL A 75 12.05 -7.07 13.65
N ALA A 76 13.36 -6.95 13.44
CA ALA A 76 13.99 -5.81 12.80
C ALA A 76 14.40 -6.13 11.36
N LEU A 77 13.83 -5.41 10.40
CA LEU A 77 14.15 -5.52 8.97
C LEU A 77 15.16 -4.42 8.62
N LEU A 78 16.44 -4.77 8.66
CA LEU A 78 17.55 -3.87 8.32
C LEU A 78 18.00 -4.03 6.86
N ARG A 79 17.14 -4.63 6.03
CA ARG A 79 17.39 -4.83 4.60
C ARG A 79 16.16 -4.49 3.77
N PRO A 80 16.31 -3.82 2.62
CA PRO A 80 15.28 -3.81 1.62
C PRO A 80 15.18 -5.20 0.96
N THR A 81 13.97 -5.61 0.60
CA THR A 81 13.69 -6.77 -0.26
C THR A 81 12.66 -6.42 -1.32
N LEU A 82 12.88 -6.86 -2.56
CA LEU A 82 11.88 -6.81 -3.63
C LEU A 82 10.97 -8.05 -3.66
N SER A 83 11.29 -9.09 -2.88
CA SER A 83 10.47 -10.28 -2.77
C SER A 83 9.46 -10.15 -1.64
N ALA A 84 8.17 -10.06 -1.98
CA ALA A 84 7.07 -10.09 -1.03
C ALA A 84 7.05 -11.39 -0.21
N GLY A 85 7.41 -12.52 -0.84
CA GLY A 85 7.52 -13.81 -0.16
C GLY A 85 8.61 -13.82 0.91
N LEU A 86 9.80 -13.26 0.62
CA LEU A 86 10.87 -13.15 1.61
C LEU A 86 10.49 -12.19 2.75
N TYR A 87 9.84 -11.08 2.42
CA TYR A 87 9.30 -10.16 3.43
C TYR A 87 8.32 -10.87 4.39
N LEU A 88 7.36 -11.63 3.86
CA LEU A 88 6.43 -12.43 4.65
C LEU A 88 7.13 -13.51 5.48
N GLN A 89 8.16 -14.16 4.93
CA GLN A 89 8.95 -15.14 5.68
C GLN A 89 9.68 -14.51 6.87
N MET A 90 10.26 -13.31 6.69
CA MET A 90 10.94 -12.59 7.77
C MET A 90 9.97 -12.17 8.88
N VAL A 91 8.88 -11.50 8.51
CA VAL A 91 7.87 -11.03 9.49
C VAL A 91 7.11 -12.20 10.12
N GLY A 92 6.86 -13.27 9.35
CA GLY A 92 6.22 -14.49 9.82
C GLY A 92 6.94 -15.20 10.96
N ARG A 93 8.24 -14.95 11.17
CA ARG A 93 8.96 -15.43 12.35
C ARG A 93 8.39 -14.87 13.66
N GLY A 94 7.93 -13.62 13.63
CA GLY A 94 7.30 -12.95 14.77
C GLY A 94 5.79 -13.21 14.90
N ALA A 95 5.13 -13.78 13.88
CA ALA A 95 3.68 -13.96 13.88
C ALA A 95 3.19 -15.20 14.67
N ARG A 96 4.10 -16.06 15.15
CA ARG A 96 3.75 -17.30 15.88
C ARG A 96 3.23 -16.99 17.28
N ILE A 97 2.18 -17.69 17.72
CA ILE A 97 1.63 -17.53 19.07
C ILE A 97 2.57 -18.19 20.08
N ALA A 98 2.79 -17.53 21.22
CA ALA A 98 3.54 -18.06 22.35
C ALA A 98 2.92 -17.59 23.66
N GLU A 99 3.08 -18.37 24.73
CA GLU A 99 2.67 -17.98 26.07
C GLU A 99 3.39 -16.70 26.52
N GLY A 100 2.67 -15.79 27.17
CA GLY A 100 3.19 -14.49 27.62
C GLY A 100 3.38 -13.43 26.51
N LYS A 101 3.27 -13.81 25.23
CA LYS A 101 3.45 -12.89 24.10
C LYS A 101 2.11 -12.28 23.66
N THR A 102 1.93 -10.99 23.93
CA THR A 102 0.71 -10.24 23.56
C THR A 102 0.73 -9.73 22.11
N ASN A 103 1.90 -9.35 21.60
CA ASN A 103 2.09 -8.88 20.23
C ASN A 103 3.56 -9.03 19.81
N CYS A 104 3.84 -8.84 18.52
CA CYS A 104 5.19 -8.73 17.98
C CYS A 104 5.39 -7.34 17.39
N LEU A 105 6.48 -6.67 17.76
CA LEU A 105 6.89 -5.41 17.15
C LEU A 105 7.68 -5.69 15.86
N VAL A 106 7.37 -4.98 14.78
CA VAL A 106 8.15 -5.05 13.54
C VAL A 106 8.75 -3.67 13.30
N LEU A 107 10.08 -3.60 13.28
CA LEU A 107 10.83 -2.40 12.96
C LEU A 107 11.34 -2.53 11.52
N ASP A 108 10.82 -1.71 10.61
CA ASP A 108 11.18 -1.79 9.20
C ASP A 108 12.07 -0.63 8.76
N TYR A 109 13.38 -0.89 8.74
CA TYR A 109 14.38 0.05 8.26
C TYR A 109 14.68 -0.11 6.76
N GLY A 110 14.13 -1.15 6.11
CA GLY A 110 14.29 -1.43 4.69
C GLY A 110 13.18 -0.89 3.78
N GLY A 111 12.17 -0.23 4.35
CA GLY A 111 11.01 0.29 3.64
C GLY A 111 10.17 -0.81 2.96
N ASN A 112 10.17 -2.01 3.52
CA ASN A 112 9.46 -3.18 2.99
C ASN A 112 7.95 -3.07 3.13
N ILE A 113 7.43 -2.55 4.24
CA ILE A 113 6.01 -2.30 4.47
C ILE A 113 5.50 -1.31 3.41
N ARG A 114 6.24 -0.22 3.18
CA ARG A 114 5.91 0.77 2.14
C ARG A 114 5.91 0.16 0.74
N ARG A 115 6.86 -0.74 0.48
CA ARG A 115 7.05 -1.35 -0.84
C ARG A 115 6.03 -2.43 -1.18
N HIS A 116 5.67 -3.25 -0.20
CA HIS A 116 4.82 -4.42 -0.42
C HIS A 116 3.37 -4.18 0.03
N GLY A 117 3.14 -3.31 1.00
CA GLY A 117 1.84 -3.12 1.65
C GLY A 117 1.68 -3.93 2.94
N LEU A 118 0.46 -3.96 3.47
CA LEU A 118 0.10 -4.69 4.70
C LEU A 118 0.18 -6.21 4.47
N LEU A 119 0.56 -6.98 5.49
CA LEU A 119 0.98 -8.38 5.36
C LEU A 119 -0.07 -9.29 4.71
N ASP A 120 -1.33 -9.07 5.02
CA ASP A 120 -2.48 -9.85 4.58
C ASP A 120 -3.14 -9.32 3.30
N SER A 121 -2.71 -8.15 2.81
CA SER A 121 -3.02 -7.69 1.46
C SER A 121 -2.06 -8.26 0.40
N LEU A 122 -0.99 -8.96 0.81
CA LEU A 122 0.03 -9.49 -0.08
C LEU A 122 -0.45 -10.72 -0.83
N GLN A 123 -0.53 -10.60 -2.15
CA GLN A 123 -0.71 -11.75 -3.05
C GLN A 123 0.66 -12.31 -3.45
N VAL A 124 1.13 -13.33 -2.72
CA VAL A 124 2.28 -14.13 -3.18
C VAL A 124 1.77 -15.13 -4.21
N LYS A 125 2.00 -14.83 -5.49
CA LYS A 125 1.71 -15.78 -6.58
C LYS A 125 2.51 -17.05 -6.37
N SER A 126 1.88 -18.20 -6.52
CA SER A 126 2.55 -19.49 -6.43
C SER A 126 3.46 -19.70 -7.65
N PRO A 127 4.57 -20.46 -7.54
CA PRO A 127 5.44 -20.76 -8.68
C PRO A 127 4.70 -21.37 -9.88
N ALA A 128 3.62 -22.13 -9.62
CA ALA A 128 2.79 -22.78 -10.64
C ALA A 128 1.97 -21.78 -11.49
N GLU A 129 1.61 -20.62 -10.94
CA GLU A 129 0.85 -19.58 -11.66
C GLU A 129 1.74 -18.73 -12.58
N THR A 130 3.07 -18.88 -12.51
CA THR A 130 4.03 -18.09 -13.29
C THR A 130 4.22 -18.60 -14.72
N HIS A 131 3.68 -19.77 -15.08
CA HIS A 131 3.93 -20.42 -16.38
C HIS A 131 2.78 -20.39 -17.38
N MET A 132 1.66 -19.73 -17.09
CA MET A 132 0.56 -19.61 -18.05
C MET A 132 -0.09 -18.24 -17.95
N VAL A 133 0.44 -17.27 -18.69
CA VAL A 133 -0.23 -16.20 -19.44
C VAL A 133 0.91 -15.37 -20.02
N GLY A 134 0.89 -15.06 -21.32
CA GLY A 134 1.81 -14.10 -21.92
C GLY A 134 1.72 -12.75 -21.20
N GLY A 135 2.56 -12.56 -20.19
CA GLY A 135 2.54 -11.39 -19.33
C GLY A 135 3.53 -10.37 -19.84
N HIS A 136 3.04 -9.16 -20.14
CA HIS A 136 3.93 -8.02 -20.33
C HIS A 136 4.84 -7.89 -19.11
N ALA A 137 6.14 -7.72 -19.36
CA ALA A 137 7.12 -7.59 -18.29
C ALA A 137 6.69 -6.49 -17.30
N PRO A 138 6.79 -6.73 -15.98
CA PRO A 138 6.33 -5.78 -14.97
C PRO A 138 6.98 -4.41 -15.18
N VAL A 139 6.15 -3.37 -15.26
CA VAL A 139 6.54 -1.97 -15.47
C VAL A 139 6.28 -1.12 -14.21
N LYS A 140 7.01 0.00 -14.09
CA LYS A 140 6.83 1.04 -13.09
C LYS A 140 6.73 2.40 -13.77
N GLU A 141 5.98 3.33 -13.19
CA GLU A 141 5.85 4.69 -13.71
C GLU A 141 6.93 5.60 -13.12
N CYS A 142 7.45 6.53 -13.93
CA CYS A 142 8.41 7.53 -13.47
C CYS A 142 7.70 8.70 -12.78
N GLU A 143 8.03 8.96 -11.52
CA GLU A 143 7.46 10.07 -10.75
C GLU A 143 7.78 11.45 -11.33
N GLN A 144 8.84 11.56 -12.13
CA GLN A 144 9.28 12.84 -12.71
C GLN A 144 8.63 13.15 -14.07
N CYS A 145 8.22 12.15 -14.84
CA CYS A 145 7.70 12.37 -16.20
C CYS A 145 6.53 11.47 -16.62
N GLY A 146 6.06 10.55 -15.77
CA GLY A 146 4.96 9.63 -16.05
C GLY A 146 5.31 8.49 -17.01
N ALA A 147 6.56 8.37 -17.45
CA ALA A 147 6.94 7.32 -18.40
C ALA A 147 6.90 5.93 -17.76
N LEU A 148 6.32 4.96 -18.47
CA LEU A 148 6.38 3.56 -18.09
C LEU A 148 7.77 2.98 -18.40
N ASN A 149 8.38 2.41 -17.38
CA ASN A 149 9.71 1.84 -17.40
C ASN A 149 9.65 0.38 -16.99
N ALA A 150 10.54 -0.46 -17.53
CA ALA A 150 10.70 -1.80 -16.99
C ALA A 150 11.02 -1.72 -15.48
N SER A 151 10.36 -2.55 -14.67
CA SER A 151 10.49 -2.54 -13.20
C SER A 151 11.95 -2.57 -12.72
N ARG A 152 12.81 -3.34 -13.40
CA ARG A 152 14.24 -3.51 -13.09
C ARG A 152 15.13 -2.33 -13.48
N ARG A 153 14.65 -1.36 -14.27
CA ARG A 153 15.50 -0.26 -14.75
C ARG A 153 15.81 0.70 -13.60
N ILE A 154 17.07 1.12 -13.45
CA ILE A 154 17.49 2.06 -12.40
C ILE A 154 17.36 3.52 -12.80
N GLU A 155 17.15 3.80 -14.09
CA GLU A 155 16.98 5.14 -14.66
C GLU A 155 15.78 5.18 -15.60
N CYS A 156 15.12 6.32 -15.70
CA CYS A 156 13.98 6.49 -16.60
C CYS A 156 14.44 6.50 -18.07
N MET A 157 13.73 5.78 -18.95
CA MET A 157 13.99 5.78 -20.40
C MET A 157 13.66 7.10 -21.08
N ALA A 158 12.76 7.90 -20.50
CA ALA A 158 12.29 9.14 -21.10
C ALA A 158 13.08 10.35 -20.63
N CYS A 159 13.33 10.47 -19.32
CA CYS A 159 13.96 11.66 -18.75
C CYS A 159 15.30 11.41 -18.04
N GLY A 160 15.78 10.16 -17.98
CA GLY A 160 17.04 9.81 -17.31
C GLY A 160 17.00 9.89 -15.78
N SER A 161 15.84 10.20 -15.17
CA SER A 161 15.72 10.28 -13.72
C SER A 161 16.06 8.95 -13.05
N ARG A 162 16.95 8.96 -12.07
CA ARG A 162 17.28 7.75 -11.31
C ARG A 162 16.10 7.39 -10.42
N PHE A 163 15.64 6.15 -10.49
CA PHE A 163 14.63 5.65 -9.58
C PHE A 163 15.27 5.51 -8.20
N LEU A 164 14.98 6.47 -7.32
CA LEU A 164 15.43 6.42 -5.94
C LEU A 164 14.77 5.22 -5.27
N LEU A 165 15.56 4.19 -4.98
CA LEU A 165 15.23 3.26 -3.90
C LEU A 165 15.45 4.04 -2.62
N LEU A 166 14.51 4.92 -2.30
CA LEU A 166 14.68 5.88 -1.23
C LEU A 166 14.62 5.15 0.11
N ALA A 167 15.80 4.87 0.65
CA ALA A 167 16.04 4.76 2.07
C ALA A 167 16.14 6.19 2.63
N ASP A 168 15.03 6.93 2.69
CA ASP A 168 14.97 8.17 3.46
C ASP A 168 13.57 8.35 4.06
N ARG A 169 13.59 8.73 5.34
CA ARG A 169 12.49 8.80 6.33
C ARG A 169 12.03 7.45 6.89
N LEU A 170 12.74 7.06 7.94
CA LEU A 170 12.27 6.18 9.01
C LEU A 170 11.29 6.98 9.87
N ASP A 171 10.10 7.26 9.35
CA ASP A 171 9.01 7.68 10.22
C ASP A 171 8.57 6.43 11.02
N SER A 172 8.35 6.57 12.33
CA SER A 172 7.75 5.52 13.16
C SER A 172 6.23 5.62 13.13
N SER A 173 5.51 4.53 12.83
CA SER A 173 4.06 4.45 12.98
C SER A 173 3.71 3.28 13.85
N THR A 174 2.65 3.46 14.64
CA THR A 174 2.01 2.43 15.44
C THR A 174 0.91 1.70 14.67
N ALA A 175 0.74 1.94 13.37
CA ALA A 175 -0.29 1.31 12.55
C ALA A 175 -0.10 -0.22 12.51
N ALA A 176 -1.20 -0.95 12.66
CA ALA A 176 -1.20 -2.40 12.62
C ALA A 176 -0.83 -2.92 11.23
N LEU A 177 -0.08 -4.02 11.19
CA LEU A 177 0.37 -4.66 9.95
C LEU A 177 -0.65 -5.59 9.29
N LEU A 178 -1.86 -5.70 9.86
CA LEU A 178 -2.93 -6.60 9.44
C LEU A 178 -4.20 -5.81 9.03
N SER A 179 -4.72 -6.09 7.84
CA SER A 179 -5.97 -5.69 7.18
C SER A 179 -7.24 -5.91 8.02
N GLY A 180 -7.24 -6.90 8.92
CA GLY A 180 -8.42 -7.25 9.72
C GLY A 180 -8.78 -6.22 10.80
N GLN A 181 -7.90 -5.26 11.08
CA GLN A 181 -8.19 -4.19 12.03
C GLN A 181 -8.71 -2.97 11.28
N ALA A 182 -9.92 -2.55 11.65
CA ALA A 182 -10.55 -1.39 11.05
C ALA A 182 -9.74 -0.13 11.36
N GLN A 183 -9.18 0.48 10.32
CA GLN A 183 -8.33 1.66 10.43
C GLN A 183 -9.14 2.91 10.11
N GLN A 184 -8.95 3.98 10.89
CA GLN A 184 -9.57 5.27 10.64
C GLN A 184 -8.60 6.18 9.89
N PHE A 185 -9.12 6.86 8.87
CA PHE A 185 -8.37 7.82 8.07
C PHE A 185 -9.09 9.16 8.03
N ARG A 186 -8.33 10.24 8.10
CA ARG A 186 -8.85 11.59 7.89
C ARG A 186 -9.04 11.83 6.40
N VAL A 187 -10.23 12.26 6.02
CA VAL A 187 -10.57 12.60 4.64
C VAL A 187 -10.08 14.00 4.33
N LYS A 188 -9.31 14.13 3.24
CA LYS A 188 -8.83 15.38 2.67
C LYS A 188 -9.80 15.90 1.62
N ASP A 189 -10.28 15.00 0.76
CA ASP A 189 -11.18 15.34 -0.34
C ASP A 189 -12.09 14.14 -0.68
N VAL A 190 -13.27 14.42 -1.23
CA VAL A 190 -14.23 13.41 -1.70
C VAL A 190 -14.59 13.72 -3.14
N GLN A 191 -14.31 12.77 -4.03
CA GLN A 191 -14.58 12.92 -5.46
C GLN A 191 -15.66 11.95 -5.93
N TYR A 192 -16.49 12.42 -6.85
CA TYR A 192 -17.62 11.67 -7.40
C TYR A 192 -17.47 11.54 -8.91
N MET A 193 -17.69 10.35 -9.44
CA MET A 193 -17.60 10.09 -10.88
C MET A 193 -18.65 9.08 -11.34
N ARG A 194 -19.17 9.26 -12.56
CA ARG A 194 -19.99 8.25 -13.22
C ARG A 194 -19.11 7.08 -13.65
N TRP A 195 -19.45 5.88 -13.21
CA TRP A 195 -18.81 4.64 -13.63
C TRP A 195 -19.80 3.75 -14.39
N ALA A 196 -19.54 3.57 -15.69
CA ALA A 196 -20.38 2.78 -16.58
C ALA A 196 -19.53 1.80 -17.41
N LYS A 197 -20.11 0.63 -17.70
CA LYS A 197 -19.59 -0.36 -18.65
C LYS A 197 -20.73 -0.75 -19.59
N ALA A 198 -20.45 -1.11 -20.84
CA ALA A 198 -21.47 -1.35 -21.87
C ALA A 198 -22.59 -2.30 -21.43
N ASP A 199 -22.27 -3.36 -20.68
CA ASP A 199 -23.23 -4.40 -20.26
C ASP A 199 -23.74 -4.24 -18.82
N ARG A 200 -23.53 -3.09 -18.18
CA ARG A 200 -23.92 -2.88 -16.78
C ARG A 200 -24.59 -1.53 -16.57
N LEU A 201 -25.53 -1.51 -15.64
CA LEU A 201 -26.14 -0.27 -15.18
C LEU A 201 -25.06 0.68 -14.63
N PRO A 202 -25.21 1.99 -14.87
CA PRO A 202 -24.26 2.98 -14.36
C PRO A 202 -24.29 3.01 -12.83
N THR A 203 -23.13 3.24 -12.25
CA THR A 203 -22.93 3.35 -10.80
C THR A 203 -22.20 4.64 -10.50
N MET A 204 -22.47 5.24 -9.35
CA MET A 204 -21.72 6.40 -8.89
C MET A 204 -20.50 5.90 -8.09
N ARG A 205 -19.32 6.29 -8.54
CA ARG A 205 -18.05 6.00 -7.88
C ARG A 205 -17.73 7.11 -6.88
N VAL A 206 -17.55 6.77 -5.62
CA VAL A 206 -17.08 7.69 -4.58
C VAL A 206 -15.62 7.38 -4.28
N SER A 207 -14.76 8.38 -4.38
CA SER A 207 -13.34 8.30 -4.02
C SER A 207 -13.09 9.13 -2.77
N TYR A 208 -12.63 8.49 -1.70
CA TYR A 208 -12.18 9.17 -0.48
C TYR A 208 -10.67 9.33 -0.53
N ILE A 209 -10.22 10.56 -0.74
CA ILE A 209 -8.81 10.92 -0.69
C ILE A 209 -8.45 11.17 0.77
N CYS A 210 -7.61 10.33 1.32
CA CYS A 210 -7.31 10.30 2.74
C CYS A 210 -5.83 10.59 3.00
N VAL A 211 -5.55 11.16 4.17
CA VAL A 211 -4.18 11.27 4.67
C VAL A 211 -3.83 9.96 5.35
N GLY A 212 -2.90 9.22 4.78
CA GLY A 212 -2.33 8.02 5.37
C GLY A 212 -1.59 8.34 6.66
N ALA A 213 -1.29 7.31 7.46
CA ALA A 213 -0.57 7.46 8.71
C ALA A 213 0.82 8.11 8.55
N TRP A 214 1.31 8.21 7.32
CA TRP A 214 2.64 8.70 6.96
C TRP A 214 2.60 10.00 6.14
N GLY A 215 1.45 10.68 6.08
CA GLY A 215 1.26 11.88 5.27
C GLY A 215 1.16 11.62 3.75
N ASP A 216 1.18 10.36 3.34
CA ASP A 216 0.90 9.91 1.97
C ASP A 216 -0.60 10.03 1.64
N GLU A 217 -0.91 10.19 0.36
CA GLU A 217 -2.29 10.23 -0.11
C GLU A 217 -2.79 8.81 -0.39
N GLN A 218 -3.80 8.36 0.35
CA GLN A 218 -4.43 7.05 0.18
C GLN A 218 -5.85 7.22 -0.35
N VAL A 219 -6.22 6.47 -1.40
CA VAL A 219 -7.53 6.61 -2.04
C VAL A 219 -8.36 5.35 -1.84
N TYR A 220 -9.53 5.53 -1.25
CA TYR A 220 -10.52 4.46 -1.03
C TYR A 220 -11.78 4.67 -1.84
N TYR A 221 -12.49 3.58 -2.08
CA TYR A 221 -13.44 3.45 -3.18
C TYR A 221 -14.74 2.81 -2.71
N GLU A 222 -15.89 3.48 -2.93
CA GLU A 222 -17.22 2.94 -2.59
C GLU A 222 -18.24 3.16 -3.71
N TRP A 223 -18.86 2.09 -4.21
CA TRP A 223 -19.74 2.13 -5.38
C TRP A 223 -21.21 2.23 -4.98
N ILE A 224 -21.89 3.25 -5.47
CA ILE A 224 -23.29 3.55 -5.14
C ILE A 224 -24.20 3.23 -6.31
N CYS A 225 -25.08 2.27 -6.09
CA CYS A 225 -25.93 1.65 -7.09
C CYS A 225 -27.32 2.31 -7.16
N ILE A 226 -27.39 3.51 -7.75
CA ILE A 226 -28.59 4.37 -7.76
C ILE A 226 -29.68 3.87 -8.72
N GLU A 227 -29.28 3.30 -9.87
CA GLU A 227 -30.18 2.91 -10.96
C GLU A 227 -30.61 1.42 -10.90
N HIS A 228 -30.20 0.67 -9.88
CA HIS A 228 -30.52 -0.75 -9.70
C HIS A 228 -31.96 -0.97 -9.21
N ARG A 229 -32.96 -0.60 -10.04
CA ARG A 229 -34.40 -0.58 -9.71
C ARG A 229 -35.16 -1.85 -10.15
N GLY A 230 -34.45 -2.90 -10.56
CA GLY A 230 -35.05 -4.14 -11.05
C GLY A 230 -35.74 -5.01 -9.99
N SER A 231 -36.39 -6.07 -10.46
CA SER A 231 -37.06 -7.08 -9.61
C SER A 231 -36.08 -8.02 -8.89
N ASP A 232 -34.83 -8.10 -9.35
CA ASP A 232 -33.76 -8.91 -8.77
C ASP A 232 -33.51 -8.52 -7.29
N PRO A 233 -33.59 -9.48 -6.34
CA PRO A 233 -33.29 -9.26 -4.92
C PRO A 233 -31.93 -8.58 -4.67
N LYS A 234 -30.89 -8.89 -5.46
CA LYS A 234 -29.56 -8.27 -5.31
C LYS A 234 -29.58 -6.78 -5.69
N GLN A 235 -30.33 -6.43 -6.73
CA GLN A 235 -30.52 -5.04 -7.15
C GLN A 235 -31.30 -4.25 -6.11
N LYS A 236 -32.39 -4.82 -5.56
CA LYS A 236 -33.16 -4.21 -4.47
C LYS A 236 -32.30 -3.95 -3.23
N PHE A 237 -31.44 -4.90 -2.85
CA PHE A 237 -30.51 -4.74 -1.73
C PHE A 237 -29.50 -3.62 -2.00
N ALA A 238 -28.88 -3.60 -3.18
CA ALA A 238 -27.93 -2.55 -3.57
C ALA A 238 -28.56 -1.16 -3.59
N LEU A 239 -29.80 -1.04 -4.08
CA LEU A 239 -30.57 0.21 -4.07
C LEU A 239 -30.94 0.64 -2.64
N SER A 240 -31.28 -0.29 -1.76
CA SER A 240 -31.52 0.00 -0.34
C SER A 240 -30.28 0.58 0.32
N LYS A 241 -29.09 0.00 0.06
CA LYS A 241 -27.81 0.53 0.52
C LYS A 241 -27.53 1.93 -0.05
N ALA A 242 -27.82 2.17 -1.33
CA ALA A 242 -27.68 3.50 -1.94
C ALA A 242 -28.57 4.55 -1.27
N ARG A 243 -29.83 4.21 -0.93
CA ARG A 243 -30.73 5.11 -0.19
C ARG A 243 -30.21 5.43 1.21
N GLN A 244 -29.73 4.42 1.93
CA GLN A 244 -29.13 4.62 3.26
C GLN A 244 -27.90 5.52 3.18
N TRP A 245 -27.02 5.28 2.21
CA TRP A 245 -25.83 6.07 1.96
C TRP A 245 -26.16 7.55 1.69
N TRP A 246 -27.20 7.80 0.89
CA TRP A 246 -27.66 9.15 0.52
C TRP A 246 -28.25 9.90 1.72
N LYS A 247 -29.14 9.23 2.46
CA LYS A 247 -29.78 9.80 3.65
C LYS A 247 -28.77 10.11 4.76
N ALA A 248 -27.76 9.26 4.93
CA ALA A 248 -26.70 9.48 5.93
C ALA A 248 -25.89 10.78 5.68
N ARG A 249 -25.95 11.35 4.47
CA ARG A 249 -25.25 12.59 4.08
C ARG A 249 -26.20 13.79 3.96
N GLY A 250 -27.39 13.71 4.56
CA GLY A 250 -28.38 14.78 4.54
C GLY A 250 -29.21 14.85 3.26
N GLY A 251 -29.09 13.88 2.36
CA GLY A 251 -29.93 13.81 1.17
C GLY A 251 -31.35 13.37 1.51
N ASN A 252 -32.36 14.08 0.98
CA ASN A 252 -33.77 13.75 1.21
C ASN A 252 -34.22 12.53 0.39
N GLU A 253 -34.48 12.72 -0.90
CA GLU A 253 -34.84 11.64 -1.82
C GLU A 253 -33.66 11.24 -2.69
N LEU A 254 -33.48 9.92 -2.88
CA LEU A 254 -32.43 9.39 -3.75
C LEU A 254 -32.81 9.69 -5.22
N PRO A 255 -31.94 10.39 -5.98
CA PRO A 255 -32.19 10.69 -7.39
C PRO A 255 -32.44 9.45 -8.25
N ALA A 256 -33.12 9.65 -9.39
CA ALA A 256 -33.47 8.56 -10.30
C ALA A 256 -32.26 8.01 -11.06
N THR A 257 -31.30 8.87 -11.39
CA THR A 257 -30.13 8.55 -12.23
C THR A 257 -28.83 8.94 -11.54
N VAL A 258 -27.72 8.33 -11.97
CA VAL A 258 -26.38 8.68 -11.52
C VAL A 258 -26.03 10.13 -11.90
N ASP A 259 -26.46 10.62 -13.05
CA ASP A 259 -26.16 12.00 -13.47
C ASP A 259 -26.90 13.03 -12.61
N ALA A 260 -28.18 12.77 -12.28
CA ALA A 260 -28.93 13.60 -11.35
C ALA A 260 -28.30 13.59 -9.95
N ALA A 261 -27.78 12.44 -9.52
CA ALA A 261 -27.05 12.34 -8.27
C ALA A 261 -25.74 13.13 -8.29
N LEU A 262 -24.96 13.07 -9.37
CA LEU A 262 -23.74 13.87 -9.55
C LEU A 262 -24.01 15.38 -9.60
N GLY A 263 -25.20 15.80 -10.05
CA GLY A 263 -25.63 17.20 -9.95
C GLY A 263 -25.95 17.64 -8.52
N ALA A 264 -26.37 16.70 -7.67
CA ALA A 264 -26.80 16.98 -6.29
C ALA A 264 -25.74 16.69 -5.22
N VAL A 265 -24.64 15.98 -5.54
CA VAL A 265 -23.65 15.58 -4.52
C VAL A 265 -22.95 16.75 -3.82
N GLN A 266 -22.94 17.95 -4.43
CA GLN A 266 -22.35 19.14 -3.81
C GLN A 266 -23.12 19.62 -2.57
N SER A 267 -24.41 19.28 -2.43
CA SER A 267 -25.21 19.63 -1.25
C SER A 267 -25.15 18.58 -0.14
N LEU A 268 -24.46 17.46 -0.36
CA LEU A 268 -24.33 16.39 0.62
C LEU A 268 -23.22 16.68 1.62
N GLN A 269 -23.44 16.27 2.87
CA GLN A 269 -22.40 16.32 3.89
C GLN A 269 -21.27 15.34 3.57
N GLN A 270 -20.03 15.81 3.71
CA GLN A 270 -18.84 15.00 3.55
C GLN A 270 -18.35 14.51 4.92
N PRO A 271 -17.91 13.24 5.02
CA PRO A 271 -17.30 12.74 6.24
C PRO A 271 -15.89 13.32 6.39
N SER A 272 -15.52 13.73 7.61
CA SER A 272 -14.15 14.11 7.94
C SER A 272 -13.26 12.90 8.24
N ILE A 273 -13.88 11.75 8.57
CA ILE A 273 -13.20 10.50 8.89
C ILE A 273 -13.88 9.34 8.16
N VAL A 274 -13.08 8.42 7.61
CA VAL A 274 -13.56 7.12 7.14
C VAL A 274 -12.89 5.99 7.91
N LYS A 275 -13.69 5.05 8.40
CA LYS A 275 -13.21 3.80 8.95
C LYS A 275 -13.20 2.75 7.84
N VAL A 276 -12.02 2.25 7.49
CA VAL A 276 -11.80 1.28 6.43
C VAL A 276 -11.46 -0.07 7.05
N VAL A 277 -12.23 -1.10 6.70
CA VAL A 277 -11.87 -2.49 6.96
C VAL A 277 -11.33 -3.07 5.66
N SER A 278 -10.07 -3.52 5.69
CA SER A 278 -9.38 -3.98 4.50
C SER A 278 -9.83 -5.40 4.14
N GLY A 279 -10.07 -5.63 2.84
CA GLY A 279 -10.58 -6.89 2.26
C GLY A 279 -10.61 -6.79 0.73
N GLN A 280 -11.12 -7.82 0.02
CA GLN A 280 -11.22 -7.82 -1.45
C GLN A 280 -11.98 -6.59 -2.00
N PHE A 281 -12.90 -6.06 -1.20
CA PHE A 281 -13.50 -4.74 -1.36
C PHE A 281 -13.45 -4.05 0.01
N ALA A 282 -12.80 -2.89 0.07
CA ALA A 282 -12.69 -2.11 1.31
C ALA A 282 -14.10 -1.77 1.82
N GLN A 283 -14.42 -2.17 3.06
CA GLN A 283 -15.66 -1.76 3.70
C GLN A 283 -15.43 -0.40 4.35
N ILE A 284 -16.13 0.62 3.87
CA ILE A 284 -15.95 2.00 4.29
C ILE A 284 -17.14 2.41 5.14
N THR A 285 -16.88 2.79 6.38
CA THR A 285 -17.87 3.38 7.28
C THR A 285 -17.51 4.86 7.47
N PRO A 286 -18.29 5.81 6.90
CA PRO A 286 -18.07 7.23 7.11
C PRO A 286 -18.45 7.63 8.54
N LEU A 287 -17.65 8.51 9.15
CA LEU A 287 -17.82 9.02 10.51
C LEU A 287 -17.64 10.55 10.52
N ASN A 288 -18.22 11.21 11.52
CA ASN A 288 -18.07 12.65 11.79
C ASN A 288 -18.36 13.54 10.56
N PHE A 289 -19.64 13.64 10.22
CA PHE A 289 -20.17 14.55 9.20
C PHE A 289 -20.22 16.01 9.69
N ALA A 290 -19.08 16.56 10.15
CA ALA A 290 -18.85 17.99 10.36
C ALA A 290 -17.37 18.28 10.70
N ASP A 291 -16.67 18.95 9.79
CA ASP A 291 -15.96 20.24 9.96
C ASP A 291 -15.44 20.66 8.56
N PRO A 292 -15.51 21.94 8.16
CA PRO A 292 -15.05 22.37 6.84
C PRO A 292 -13.53 22.16 6.69
N PRO A 293 -13.04 21.81 5.48
CA PRO A 293 -11.60 21.71 5.24
C PRO A 293 -10.93 23.06 5.48
N ILE A 294 -9.82 23.05 6.22
CA ILE A 294 -8.95 24.22 6.43
C ILE A 294 -8.46 24.70 5.06
N GLU A 295 -8.73 25.96 4.74
CA GLU A 295 -8.27 26.60 3.51
C GLU A 295 -6.75 26.48 3.35
N GLY A 296 -6.31 25.93 2.22
CA GLY A 296 -4.90 25.72 1.90
C GLY A 296 -4.68 25.62 0.40
N HIS A 297 -4.58 26.78 -0.24
CA HIS A 297 -4.08 27.00 -1.60
C HIS A 297 -4.83 26.30 -2.75
N THR A 298 -5.92 26.93 -3.21
CA THR A 298 -6.41 26.79 -4.58
C THR A 298 -5.30 27.17 -5.57
N ARG A 299 -4.74 26.18 -6.29
CA ARG A 299 -4.12 26.45 -7.58
C ARG A 299 -5.25 26.67 -8.60
N PRO A 300 -5.26 27.78 -9.35
CA PRO A 300 -6.34 28.04 -10.30
C PRO A 300 -6.34 26.99 -11.40
N GLY A 301 -7.51 26.34 -11.56
CA GLY A 301 -7.77 25.39 -12.62
C GLY A 301 -7.55 26.03 -13.99
N ARG A 302 -6.88 25.30 -14.88
CA ARG A 302 -6.79 25.66 -16.30
C ARG A 302 -8.19 25.57 -16.91
N VAL A 303 -8.82 26.74 -17.05
CA VAL A 303 -10.00 26.91 -17.89
C VAL A 303 -9.58 26.68 -19.34
N ALA A 304 -10.17 25.68 -20.00
CA ALA A 304 -10.10 25.52 -21.44
C ALA A 304 -10.89 26.68 -22.09
N GLY A 305 -10.23 27.81 -22.29
CA GLY A 305 -10.77 28.98 -22.97
C GLY A 305 -10.36 29.00 -24.44
N ALA A 306 -11.36 28.92 -25.32
CA ALA A 306 -11.23 29.12 -26.75
C ALA A 306 -10.56 30.47 -27.10
N LYS A 307 -9.61 30.47 -28.05
CA LYS A 307 -9.32 31.62 -28.91
C LYS A 307 -8.96 31.17 -30.32
N ASN A 308 -9.88 31.44 -31.22
CA ASN A 308 -9.68 31.57 -32.66
C ASN A 308 -8.95 32.91 -32.91
N SER A 309 -7.85 32.93 -33.69
CA SER A 309 -7.65 33.84 -34.84
C SER A 309 -6.18 34.00 -35.29
N ARG A 310 -5.93 33.51 -36.52
CA ARG A 310 -5.17 34.11 -37.65
C ARG A 310 -3.67 34.47 -37.48
N LEU A 311 -2.86 33.84 -38.34
CA LEU A 311 -2.02 34.45 -39.41
C LEU A 311 -1.31 33.31 -40.19
N ARG A 312 -1.83 32.89 -41.35
CA ARG A 312 -1.42 33.20 -42.74
C ARG A 312 -0.16 32.49 -43.26
N ARG A 313 -0.39 31.74 -44.37
CA ARG A 313 0.49 31.35 -45.49
C ARG A 313 1.58 30.30 -45.14
N SER A 314 1.84 29.27 -45.93
CA SER A 314 1.77 29.13 -47.38
C SER A 314 1.39 27.71 -47.85
N GLN A 315 0.62 27.68 -48.93
CA GLN A 315 0.38 26.53 -49.79
C GLN A 315 1.70 25.99 -50.38
N ARG A 316 1.88 24.67 -50.42
CA ARG A 316 1.90 23.88 -51.68
C ARG A 316 1.96 22.36 -51.40
N PRO A 317 1.38 21.53 -52.28
CA PRO A 317 1.26 20.08 -52.13
C PRO A 317 2.34 19.33 -52.93
N CYS A 318 2.64 18.08 -52.55
CA CYS A 318 3.32 17.10 -53.39
C CYS A 318 2.80 15.73 -52.95
N GLN A 319 1.75 15.20 -53.59
CA GLN A 319 1.79 14.28 -54.73
C GLN A 319 2.68 13.03 -54.53
N SER A 320 2.00 11.91 -54.73
CA SER A 320 2.43 10.53 -54.92
C SER A 320 3.45 10.35 -56.05
N ASP A 321 4.35 9.37 -55.92
CA ASP A 321 4.82 8.41 -56.95
C ASP A 321 5.77 7.42 -56.23
N LYS A 322 5.50 6.10 -56.14
CA LYS A 322 5.68 5.00 -57.11
C LYS A 322 7.05 4.95 -57.82
N GLN A 323 7.68 3.78 -57.64
CA GLN A 323 8.74 3.13 -58.43
C GLN A 323 10.19 3.63 -58.27
N GLN A 324 11.01 2.80 -57.62
CA GLN A 324 11.98 1.90 -58.26
C GLN A 324 12.21 0.67 -57.39
#